data_AF-M1KLR7-F1
#
_entry.id   AF-M1KLR7-F1
#
_cell.length_a   1.000
_cell.length_b   1.000
_cell.length_c   1.000
_cell.angle_alpha   90.00
_cell.angle_beta   90.00
_cell.angle_gamma   90.00
#
_symmetry.space_group_name_H-M   'P 1'
#
loop_
_entity.id
_entity.type
_entity.pdbx_description
1 polymer ?
#
loop_
_entity_poly.entity_id
_entity_poly.type
_entity_poly.pdbx_seq_one_letter_code
_entity_poly.pdbx_strand_id
1 'polypeptide(L)'
;MSEIGSSVPVNENRPLLTEDEVEAQANSSTVWPLSRIRVARCEWKLWGSLAFIFGASAYIYSFSRVMKDSFVLSRQLPIAISFLKTCFVLPISVIVTGIVQKLLVTRTISKVFDYTLIAFSFLYLLIGMVLLPFAEKIQPGLYFSRDIFADDKMAYKGFEFLFAIFLIFNEWTTSFVYVCAELFGSLVVQFMFLAFANEALTIRQSTRMMPLFYVISNILLLLSSESTSFYSKKVREWDYKKTCLITNSFFAVFGAMIAVTYLVKKYAENTILKKQLFIRTEGVAKKKGRKSSAGFSESMKLMAQSKFLVAMVMNALFYYAGTNLIESSWKNGISVAADANNMEKRAYSASIVSGEQRVVGALVAIILLTPISTLVQTHGWITMAIVPPLVTLVSSLVIFGSAFFNYSNYPEGKTSVILSSLVKGYKPNFYLECNIGIYCVSGMKIAKYAFYDISKEAISLQIDPLYRPRLKAVYDGLCGKLGKSIGSLYAMFWSVMGYNDVRAAAPITLGMWLIISPIWIYSVIYLNRKYNQSIQTSSPIDLDLFSGKKDLE
;
A
#
# COMPACT_ATOMS: atom_id res chain seq x y z
N MET A 1 1.70 43.95 4.77
CA MET A 1 1.69 45.18 3.93
C MET A 1 2.55 44.87 2.73
N SER A 2 2.11 44.88 1.48
CA SER A 2 0.83 45.28 0.86
C SER A 2 0.81 44.62 -0.53
N GLU A 3 -0.38 44.31 -1.03
CA GLU A 3 -0.68 43.81 -2.38
C GLU A 3 -0.35 42.34 -2.67
N ILE A 4 -1.33 41.47 -2.47
CA ILE A 4 -2.03 40.67 -3.51
C ILE A 4 -3.20 40.01 -2.76
N GLY A 5 -4.29 40.76 -2.68
CA GLY A 5 -5.47 40.41 -1.92
C GLY A 5 -6.65 41.23 -2.39
N SER A 6 -6.84 41.33 -3.71
CA SER A 6 -8.09 41.79 -4.29
C SER A 6 -8.92 40.56 -4.66
N SER A 7 -9.93 40.30 -3.84
CA SER A 7 -11.05 39.44 -4.16
C SER A 7 -11.83 40.07 -5.32
N VAL A 8 -11.39 39.81 -6.54
CA VAL A 8 -12.17 40.12 -7.74
C VAL A 8 -13.34 39.12 -7.80
N PRO A 9 -14.59 39.57 -7.94
CA PRO A 9 -15.74 38.68 -8.05
C PRO A 9 -15.54 37.72 -9.22
N VAL A 10 -15.93 36.46 -9.02
CA VAL A 10 -15.91 35.41 -10.05
C VAL A 10 -16.85 35.85 -11.16
N ASN A 11 -16.28 36.46 -12.20
CA ASN A 11 -17.01 36.87 -13.38
C ASN A 11 -17.28 35.59 -14.21
N GLU A 12 -18.52 35.11 -14.23
CA GLU A 12 -18.93 33.85 -14.89
C GLU A 12 -18.82 33.89 -16.43
N ASN A 13 -18.42 35.03 -17.01
CA ASN A 13 -18.33 35.26 -18.46
C ASN A 13 -16.90 35.47 -19.00
N ARG A 14 -15.86 34.82 -18.44
CA ARG A 14 -14.57 34.72 -19.15
C ARG A 14 -14.62 33.59 -20.19
N PRO A 15 -14.10 33.79 -21.42
CA PRO A 15 -13.94 32.69 -22.36
C PRO A 15 -13.11 31.59 -21.70
N LEU A 16 -13.52 30.33 -21.88
CA LEU A 16 -12.80 29.19 -21.36
C LEU A 16 -11.35 29.23 -21.88
N LEU A 17 -10.39 29.18 -20.96
CA LEU A 17 -8.96 29.13 -21.30
C LEU A 17 -8.68 27.88 -22.14
N THR A 18 -7.72 27.96 -23.04
CA THR A 18 -7.18 26.79 -23.76
C THR A 18 -6.27 25.97 -22.84
N GLU A 19 -6.10 24.67 -23.11
CA GLU A 19 -5.25 23.80 -22.27
C GLU A 19 -3.82 24.33 -22.14
N ASP A 20 -3.28 24.95 -23.19
CA ASP A 20 -1.92 25.53 -23.19
C ASP A 20 -1.83 26.81 -22.34
N GLU A 21 -2.88 27.64 -22.30
CA GLU A 21 -2.96 28.81 -21.40
C GLU A 21 -3.09 28.39 -19.93
N VAL A 22 -3.82 27.30 -19.66
CA VAL A 22 -3.93 26.69 -18.32
C VAL A 22 -2.57 26.13 -17.89
N GLU A 23 -1.80 25.54 -18.80
CA GLU A 23 -0.44 25.08 -18.54
C GLU A 23 0.54 26.23 -18.28
N ALA A 24 0.47 27.30 -19.08
CA ALA A 24 1.27 28.50 -18.86
C ALA A 24 0.97 29.11 -17.48
N GLN A 25 -0.31 29.19 -17.08
CA GLN A 25 -0.71 29.68 -15.77
C GLN A 25 -0.26 28.76 -14.63
N ALA A 26 -0.32 27.44 -14.82
CA ALA A 26 0.15 26.49 -13.81
C ALA A 26 1.67 26.52 -13.60
N ASN A 27 2.42 26.94 -14.61
CA ASN A 27 3.89 27.04 -14.57
C ASN A 27 4.39 28.44 -14.19
N SER A 28 3.52 29.45 -14.08
CA SER A 28 3.92 30.85 -13.85
C SER A 28 4.29 31.18 -12.40
N SER A 29 4.10 30.26 -11.46
CA SER A 29 4.44 30.47 -10.05
C SER A 29 5.96 30.40 -9.83
N THR A 30 6.58 31.51 -9.42
CA THR A 30 8.05 31.69 -9.35
C THR A 30 8.64 31.53 -7.94
N VAL A 31 7.85 31.55 -6.87
CA VAL A 31 8.36 31.54 -5.48
C VAL A 31 8.44 30.11 -4.93
N TRP A 32 9.65 29.63 -4.59
CA TRP A 32 9.84 28.32 -3.93
C TRP A 32 9.29 28.36 -2.49
N PRO A 33 8.59 27.31 -1.99
CA PRO A 33 8.23 26.02 -2.62
C PRO A 33 6.90 26.02 -3.39
N LEU A 34 6.15 27.12 -3.37
CA LEU A 34 4.85 27.27 -4.04
C LEU A 34 4.94 27.15 -5.57
N SER A 35 6.11 27.44 -6.16
CA SER A 35 6.43 27.27 -7.58
C SER A 35 6.31 25.82 -8.08
N ARG A 36 6.28 24.85 -7.17
CA ARG A 36 6.10 23.43 -7.49
C ARG A 36 4.64 22.98 -7.47
N ILE A 37 3.72 23.78 -6.93
CA ILE A 37 2.29 23.52 -6.97
C ILE A 37 1.78 23.96 -8.35
N ARG A 38 1.93 23.09 -9.34
CA ARG A 38 1.50 23.32 -10.72
C ARG A 38 -0.01 23.10 -10.87
N VAL A 39 -0.81 23.95 -10.23
CA VAL A 39 -2.29 23.90 -10.26
C VAL A 39 -2.82 25.25 -10.73
N ALA A 40 -3.52 25.25 -11.88
CA ALA A 40 -4.09 26.48 -12.42
C ALA A 40 -5.30 26.96 -11.60
N ARG A 41 -5.61 28.26 -11.65
CA ARG A 41 -6.67 28.88 -10.82
C ARG A 41 -8.04 28.23 -11.00
N CYS A 42 -8.38 27.81 -12.23
CA CYS A 42 -9.62 27.11 -12.54
C CYS A 42 -9.68 25.67 -11.97
N GLU A 43 -8.53 25.05 -11.70
CA GLU A 43 -8.43 23.65 -11.28
C GLU A 43 -8.38 23.48 -9.76
N TRP A 44 -8.20 24.55 -8.98
CA TRP A 44 -8.03 24.50 -7.53
C TRP A 44 -9.17 23.80 -6.79
N LYS A 45 -10.43 24.05 -7.19
CA LYS A 45 -11.59 23.40 -6.56
C LYS A 45 -11.60 21.89 -6.81
N LEU A 46 -11.25 21.47 -8.02
CA LEU A 46 -11.16 20.06 -8.39
C LEU A 46 -10.01 19.40 -7.64
N TRP A 47 -8.82 20.00 -7.71
CA TRP A 47 -7.63 19.52 -7.02
C TRP A 47 -7.84 19.40 -5.51
N GLY A 48 -8.39 20.44 -4.86
CA GLY A 48 -8.66 20.44 -3.42
C GLY A 48 -9.64 19.36 -2.99
N SER A 49 -10.67 19.10 -3.80
CA SER A 49 -11.64 18.04 -3.52
C SER A 49 -11.01 16.64 -3.64
N LEU A 50 -10.24 16.39 -4.72
CA LEU A 50 -9.53 15.13 -4.92
C LEU A 50 -8.42 14.91 -3.88
N ALA A 51 -7.71 15.98 -3.52
CA ALA A 51 -6.70 15.99 -2.47
C ALA A 51 -7.30 15.62 -1.11
N PHE A 52 -8.48 16.17 -0.77
CA PHE A 52 -9.19 15.81 0.45
C PHE A 52 -9.59 14.33 0.44
N ILE A 53 -10.18 13.84 -0.67
CA ILE A 53 -10.60 12.44 -0.80
C ILE A 53 -9.41 11.48 -0.62
N PHE A 54 -8.30 11.76 -1.32
CA PHE A 54 -7.10 10.93 -1.21
C PHE A 54 -6.49 11.00 0.17
N GLY A 55 -6.39 12.22 0.70
CA GLY A 55 -5.77 12.49 1.97
C GLY A 55 -6.52 11.83 3.13
N ALA A 56 -7.83 12.04 3.23
CA ALA A 56 -8.66 11.41 4.24
C ALA A 56 -8.56 9.88 4.17
N SER A 57 -8.62 9.32 2.96
CA SER A 57 -8.46 7.88 2.75
C SER A 57 -7.07 7.38 3.16
N ALA A 58 -6.01 8.13 2.85
CA ALA A 58 -4.63 7.80 3.21
C ALA A 58 -4.40 7.86 4.73
N TYR A 59 -4.99 8.83 5.43
CA TYR A 59 -4.96 8.93 6.89
C TYR A 59 -5.62 7.70 7.53
N ILE A 60 -6.86 7.38 7.13
CA ILE A 60 -7.61 6.23 7.66
C ILE A 60 -6.85 4.94 7.41
N TYR A 61 -6.32 4.75 6.20
CA TYR A 61 -5.50 3.59 5.86
C TYR A 61 -4.25 3.48 6.74
N SER A 62 -3.52 4.58 6.91
CA SER A 62 -2.26 4.60 7.68
C SER A 62 -2.49 4.31 9.15
N PHE A 63 -3.51 4.92 9.75
CA PHE A 63 -3.85 4.69 11.15
C PHE A 63 -4.39 3.27 11.36
N SER A 64 -5.34 2.84 10.52
CA SER A 64 -5.89 1.48 10.57
C SER A 64 -4.81 0.40 10.40
N ARG A 65 -3.76 0.67 9.60
CA ARG A 65 -2.63 -0.24 9.42
C ARG A 65 -1.86 -0.48 10.72
N VAL A 66 -1.65 0.53 11.56
CA VAL A 66 -0.95 0.35 12.85
C VAL A 66 -1.85 -0.30 13.88
N MET A 67 -3.12 0.11 13.91
CA MET A 67 -4.09 -0.43 14.84
C MET A 67 -4.32 -1.93 14.62
N LYS A 68 -4.54 -2.38 13.38
CA LYS A 68 -4.87 -3.79 13.11
C LYS A 68 -3.78 -4.76 13.60
N ASP A 69 -2.50 -4.44 13.42
CA ASP A 69 -1.38 -5.28 13.85
C ASP A 69 -1.35 -5.30 15.39
N SER A 70 -1.57 -4.15 16.02
CA SER A 70 -1.64 -4.01 17.48
C SER A 70 -2.81 -4.79 18.09
N PHE A 71 -3.96 -4.85 17.42
CA PHE A 71 -5.12 -5.62 17.85
C PHE A 71 -4.84 -7.13 17.82
N VAL A 72 -4.30 -7.63 16.72
CA VAL A 72 -3.94 -9.04 16.58
C VAL A 72 -2.91 -9.41 17.63
N LEU A 73 -1.84 -8.64 17.79
CA LEU A 73 -0.79 -8.90 18.78
C LEU A 73 -1.26 -8.81 20.24
N SER A 74 -2.35 -8.10 20.52
CA SER A 74 -2.89 -8.00 21.87
C SER A 74 -3.74 -9.21 22.29
N ARG A 75 -4.25 -10.00 21.34
CA ARG A 75 -5.20 -11.10 21.61
C ARG A 75 -4.78 -12.44 21.03
N GLN A 76 -3.93 -12.44 20.00
CA GLN A 76 -3.50 -13.59 19.22
C GLN A 76 -1.95 -13.66 19.14
N LEU A 77 -1.43 -14.77 18.60
CA LEU A 77 0.00 -14.95 18.37
C LEU A 77 0.52 -14.11 17.19
N PRO A 78 1.80 -13.68 17.18
CA PRO A 78 2.39 -12.97 16.05
C PRO A 78 2.28 -13.71 14.72
N ILE A 79 2.42 -15.05 14.73
CA ILE A 79 2.30 -15.89 13.54
C ILE A 79 0.88 -15.87 12.94
N ALA A 80 -0.15 -15.58 13.74
CA ALA A 80 -1.53 -15.46 13.26
C ALA A 80 -1.67 -14.37 12.19
N ILE A 81 -0.83 -13.32 12.20
CA ILE A 81 -0.80 -12.30 11.15
C ILE A 81 -0.45 -12.92 9.79
N SER A 82 0.48 -13.86 9.74
CA SER A 82 0.88 -14.55 8.51
C SER A 82 -0.26 -15.43 7.98
N PHE A 83 -0.93 -16.18 8.88
CA PHE A 83 -2.12 -16.97 8.53
C PHE A 83 -3.28 -16.09 8.06
N LEU A 84 -3.54 -14.95 8.72
CA LEU A 84 -4.58 -14.00 8.31
C LEU A 84 -4.33 -13.46 6.91
N LYS A 85 -3.10 -13.06 6.59
CA LYS A 85 -2.74 -12.55 5.25
C LYS A 85 -3.00 -13.58 4.16
N THR A 86 -2.50 -14.80 4.37
CA THR A 86 -2.57 -15.87 3.38
C THR A 86 -3.97 -16.48 3.25
N CYS A 87 -4.57 -16.91 4.36
CA CYS A 87 -5.77 -17.75 4.35
C CYS A 87 -7.06 -16.93 4.27
N PHE A 88 -7.06 -15.68 4.73
CA PHE A 88 -8.27 -14.85 4.78
C PHE A 88 -8.17 -13.63 3.88
N VAL A 89 -7.17 -12.77 4.08
CA VAL A 89 -7.06 -11.50 3.33
C VAL A 89 -6.93 -11.75 1.83
N LEU A 90 -6.11 -12.70 1.40
CA LEU A 90 -5.94 -12.97 -0.02
C LEU A 90 -7.21 -13.49 -0.70
N PRO A 91 -7.85 -14.59 -0.25
CA PRO A 91 -9.09 -15.08 -0.85
C PRO A 91 -10.19 -14.03 -0.86
N ILE A 92 -10.40 -13.32 0.26
CA ILE A 92 -11.42 -12.27 0.34
C ILE A 92 -11.07 -11.12 -0.61
N SER A 93 -9.81 -10.72 -0.72
CA SER A 93 -9.38 -9.68 -1.67
C SER A 93 -9.63 -10.10 -3.12
N VAL A 94 -9.42 -11.37 -3.48
CA VAL A 94 -9.73 -11.89 -4.82
C VAL A 94 -11.24 -11.81 -5.09
N ILE A 95 -12.06 -12.29 -4.14
CA ILE A 95 -13.52 -12.27 -4.25
C ILE A 95 -14.04 -10.84 -4.41
N VAL A 96 -13.63 -9.93 -3.51
CA VAL A 96 -14.08 -8.52 -3.52
C VAL A 96 -13.60 -7.81 -4.79
N THR A 97 -12.37 -8.04 -5.24
CA THR A 97 -11.87 -7.49 -6.51
C THR A 97 -12.69 -8.03 -7.69
N GLY A 98 -13.04 -9.32 -7.70
CA GLY A 98 -13.91 -9.92 -8.70
C GLY A 98 -15.30 -9.29 -8.74
N ILE A 99 -15.90 -9.02 -7.57
CA ILE A 99 -17.19 -8.31 -7.45
C ILE A 99 -17.08 -6.89 -8.03
N VAL A 100 -16.05 -6.13 -7.63
CA VAL A 100 -15.82 -4.78 -8.12
C VAL A 100 -15.61 -4.76 -9.64
N GLN A 101 -14.87 -5.72 -10.18
CA GLN A 101 -14.70 -5.82 -11.64
C GLN A 101 -16.00 -6.14 -12.37
N LYS A 102 -16.82 -7.05 -11.83
CA LYS A 102 -18.16 -7.33 -12.38
C LYS A 102 -19.04 -6.06 -12.37
N LEU A 103 -18.94 -5.25 -11.32
CA LEU A 103 -19.63 -3.97 -11.25
C LEU A 103 -19.09 -2.95 -12.28
N LEU A 104 -17.77 -2.92 -12.54
CA LEU A 104 -17.16 -2.03 -13.54
C LEU A 104 -17.53 -2.38 -14.99
N VAL A 105 -17.98 -3.60 -15.28
CA VAL A 105 -18.52 -3.95 -16.61
C VAL A 105 -19.87 -3.26 -16.85
N THR A 106 -20.71 -3.21 -15.80
CA THR A 106 -22.09 -2.71 -15.91
C THR A 106 -22.20 -1.22 -15.59
N ARG A 107 -21.42 -0.72 -14.64
CA ARG A 107 -21.47 0.65 -14.08
C ARG A 107 -20.18 1.44 -14.35
N THR A 108 -20.25 2.75 -14.20
CA THR A 108 -19.08 3.65 -14.32
C THR A 108 -18.18 3.55 -13.08
N ILE A 109 -16.88 3.87 -13.22
CA ILE A 109 -15.91 3.81 -12.11
C ILE A 109 -16.38 4.70 -10.96
N SER A 110 -16.85 5.92 -11.27
CA SER A 110 -17.48 6.83 -10.31
C SER A 110 -18.56 6.17 -9.43
N LYS A 111 -19.52 5.43 -10.02
CA LYS A 111 -20.59 4.75 -9.26
C LYS A 111 -20.06 3.58 -8.43
N VAL A 112 -19.10 2.83 -8.96
CA VAL A 112 -18.49 1.72 -8.21
C VAL A 112 -17.70 2.23 -7.01
N PHE A 113 -17.04 3.39 -7.16
CA PHE A 113 -16.36 4.05 -6.05
C PHE A 113 -17.35 4.54 -4.98
N ASP A 114 -18.54 5.04 -5.36
CA ASP A 114 -19.59 5.39 -4.39
C ASP A 114 -20.04 4.17 -3.57
N TYR A 115 -20.37 3.07 -4.24
CA TYR A 115 -20.79 1.84 -3.55
C TYR A 115 -19.69 1.33 -2.61
N THR A 116 -18.45 1.44 -3.03
CA THR A 116 -17.29 1.07 -2.21
C THR A 116 -17.20 1.93 -0.95
N LEU A 117 -17.27 3.26 -1.08
CA LEU A 117 -17.18 4.17 0.07
C LEU A 117 -18.34 3.96 1.04
N ILE A 118 -19.56 3.78 0.53
CA ILE A 118 -20.75 3.51 1.36
C ILE A 118 -20.57 2.19 2.11
N ALA A 119 -20.12 1.12 1.43
CA ALA A 119 -19.90 -0.18 2.06
C ALA A 119 -18.84 -0.10 3.17
N PHE A 120 -17.69 0.54 2.92
CA PHE A 120 -16.65 0.67 3.94
C PHE A 120 -17.06 1.61 5.09
N SER A 121 -17.82 2.67 4.82
CA SER A 121 -18.38 3.52 5.86
C SER A 121 -19.29 2.70 6.79
N PHE A 122 -20.23 1.93 6.22
CA PHE A 122 -21.09 1.04 6.98
C PHE A 122 -20.30 0.01 7.78
N LEU A 123 -19.32 -0.67 7.17
CA LEU A 123 -18.49 -1.67 7.84
C LEU A 123 -17.72 -1.10 9.03
N TYR A 124 -17.11 0.07 8.88
CA TYR A 124 -16.35 0.70 9.97
C TYR A 124 -17.24 1.20 11.10
N LEU A 125 -18.44 1.73 10.78
CA LEU A 125 -19.45 2.08 11.78
C LEU A 125 -19.95 0.83 12.52
N LEU A 126 -20.23 -0.26 11.80
CA LEU A 126 -20.63 -1.54 12.37
C LEU A 126 -19.56 -2.11 13.32
N ILE A 127 -18.29 -2.05 12.91
CA ILE A 127 -17.15 -2.47 13.73
C ILE A 127 -17.08 -1.65 15.02
N GLY A 128 -17.11 -0.33 14.91
CA GLY A 128 -16.93 0.58 16.05
C GLY A 128 -18.11 0.59 17.02
N MET A 129 -19.35 0.51 16.53
CA MET A 129 -20.55 0.65 17.36
C MET A 129 -21.14 -0.68 17.84
N VAL A 130 -20.93 -1.77 17.08
CA VAL A 130 -21.59 -3.05 17.37
C VAL A 130 -20.57 -4.15 17.64
N LEU A 131 -19.70 -4.47 16.70
CA LEU A 131 -18.87 -5.69 16.80
C LEU A 131 -17.86 -5.63 17.95
N LEU A 132 -17.12 -4.53 18.09
CA LEU A 132 -16.12 -4.41 19.14
C LEU A 132 -16.73 -4.19 20.53
N PRO A 133 -17.76 -3.33 20.73
CA PRO A 133 -18.39 -3.16 22.04
C PRO A 133 -19.05 -4.43 22.57
N PHE A 134 -19.63 -5.26 21.70
CA PHE A 134 -20.28 -6.51 22.08
C PHE A 134 -19.39 -7.75 21.85
N ALA A 135 -18.09 -7.57 21.61
CA ALA A 135 -17.19 -8.66 21.26
C ALA A 135 -17.24 -9.82 22.28
N GLU A 136 -17.28 -9.52 23.58
CA GLU A 136 -17.36 -10.53 24.65
C GLU A 136 -18.60 -11.44 24.56
N LYS A 137 -19.70 -10.96 23.96
CA LYS A 137 -20.94 -11.74 23.81
C LYS A 137 -21.00 -12.52 22.49
N ILE A 138 -20.27 -12.09 21.46
CA ILE A 138 -20.38 -12.63 20.10
C ILE A 138 -19.19 -13.53 19.75
N GLN A 139 -18.08 -13.43 20.47
CA GLN A 139 -16.92 -14.31 20.28
C GLN A 139 -16.94 -15.45 21.32
N PRO A 140 -16.45 -16.65 20.97
CA PRO A 140 -16.24 -17.71 21.96
C PRO A 140 -15.31 -17.22 23.08
N GLY A 141 -15.40 -17.85 24.25
CA GLY A 141 -14.66 -17.43 25.44
C GLY A 141 -13.15 -17.35 25.17
N LEU A 142 -12.50 -16.34 25.75
CA LEU A 142 -11.07 -16.04 25.57
C LEU A 142 -10.14 -17.25 25.86
N TYR A 143 -10.60 -18.18 26.69
CA TYR A 143 -9.88 -19.37 27.11
C TYR A 143 -10.12 -20.61 26.23
N PHE A 144 -11.17 -20.65 25.40
CA PHE A 144 -11.55 -21.86 24.65
C PHE A 144 -10.40 -22.45 23.82
N SER A 145 -9.81 -21.65 22.92
CA SER A 145 -8.67 -22.11 22.12
C SER A 145 -7.36 -22.19 22.92
N ARG A 146 -7.26 -21.52 24.07
CA ARG A 146 -6.04 -21.57 24.90
C ARG A 146 -5.98 -22.87 25.70
N ASP A 147 -7.11 -23.31 26.25
CA ASP A 147 -7.22 -24.53 27.05
C ASP A 147 -6.94 -25.79 26.21
N ILE A 148 -7.38 -25.80 24.95
CA ILE A 148 -7.12 -26.91 24.00
C ILE A 148 -5.62 -27.12 23.75
N PHE A 149 -4.82 -26.06 23.82
CA PHE A 149 -3.38 -26.08 23.52
C PHE A 149 -2.52 -25.96 24.78
N ALA A 150 -3.12 -25.92 25.98
CA ALA A 150 -2.41 -25.72 27.24
C ALA A 150 -1.69 -26.97 27.76
N ASP A 151 -2.07 -28.16 27.28
CA ASP A 151 -1.59 -29.45 27.81
C ASP A 151 -0.39 -30.04 27.04
N ASP A 152 0.26 -29.25 26.17
CA ASP A 152 1.40 -29.60 25.31
C ASP A 152 1.20 -30.82 24.38
N LYS A 153 0.01 -31.44 24.38
CA LYS A 153 -0.28 -32.62 23.53
C LYS A 153 -0.22 -32.29 22.05
N MET A 154 -0.64 -31.07 21.69
CA MET A 154 -0.58 -30.59 20.29
C MET A 154 0.84 -30.26 19.86
N ALA A 155 1.69 -29.80 20.77
CA ALA A 155 3.11 -29.58 20.51
C ALA A 155 3.84 -30.91 20.26
N TYR A 156 3.60 -31.92 21.11
CA TYR A 156 4.17 -33.27 20.92
C TYR A 156 3.76 -33.92 19.59
N LYS A 157 2.53 -33.69 19.13
CA LYS A 157 2.03 -34.18 17.84
C LYS A 157 2.47 -33.35 16.63
N GLY A 158 3.20 -32.25 16.82
CA GLY A 158 3.62 -31.35 15.74
C GLY A 158 2.50 -30.48 15.16
N PHE A 159 1.37 -30.35 15.84
CA PHE A 159 0.21 -29.56 15.42
C PHE A 159 0.13 -28.18 16.11
N GLU A 160 1.22 -27.71 16.71
CA GLU A 160 1.28 -26.41 17.40
C GLU A 160 0.89 -25.24 16.48
N PHE A 161 1.20 -25.32 15.17
CA PHE A 161 0.84 -24.28 14.20
C PHE A 161 -0.69 -24.06 14.10
N LEU A 162 -1.51 -25.06 14.42
CA LEU A 162 -2.97 -24.93 14.42
C LEU A 162 -3.45 -23.95 15.50
N PHE A 163 -2.67 -23.72 16.55
CA PHE A 163 -3.05 -22.81 17.63
C PHE A 163 -3.35 -21.40 17.10
N ALA A 164 -2.53 -20.92 16.16
CA ALA A 164 -2.74 -19.63 15.52
C ALA A 164 -4.07 -19.57 14.73
N ILE A 165 -4.44 -20.66 14.05
CA ILE A 165 -5.71 -20.76 13.31
C ILE A 165 -6.89 -20.78 14.28
N PHE A 166 -6.79 -21.57 15.36
CA PHE A 166 -7.83 -21.64 16.40
C PHE A 166 -8.02 -20.29 17.11
N LEU A 167 -6.95 -19.51 17.31
CA LEU A 167 -7.05 -18.15 17.85
C LEU A 167 -7.74 -17.19 16.88
N ILE A 168 -7.51 -17.33 15.57
CA ILE A 168 -8.19 -16.51 14.55
C ILE A 168 -9.71 -16.70 14.58
N PHE A 169 -10.17 -17.95 14.76
CA PHE A 169 -11.60 -18.26 14.87
C PHE A 169 -12.19 -17.89 16.24
N ASN A 170 -11.43 -18.08 17.32
CA ASN A 170 -11.85 -17.67 18.66
C ASN A 170 -12.01 -16.14 18.74
N GLU A 171 -11.04 -15.41 18.20
CA GLU A 171 -11.00 -13.95 18.23
C GLU A 171 -11.38 -13.32 16.88
N TRP A 172 -12.47 -13.83 16.29
CA TRP A 172 -12.88 -13.50 14.91
C TRP A 172 -13.17 -12.01 14.70
N THR A 173 -13.60 -11.28 15.73
CA THR A 173 -13.85 -9.83 15.66
C THR A 173 -12.59 -9.06 15.30
N THR A 174 -11.46 -9.40 15.92
CA THR A 174 -10.15 -8.79 15.62
C THR A 174 -9.61 -9.20 14.25
N SER A 175 -9.82 -10.46 13.87
CA SER A 175 -9.50 -10.96 12.54
C SER A 175 -10.30 -10.25 11.45
N PHE A 176 -11.58 -9.96 11.71
CA PHE A 176 -12.46 -9.22 10.80
C PHE A 176 -12.01 -7.76 10.63
N VAL A 177 -11.63 -7.08 11.72
CA VAL A 177 -11.02 -5.75 11.67
C VAL A 177 -9.74 -5.76 10.82
N TYR A 178 -8.90 -6.78 11.00
CA TYR A 178 -7.68 -6.94 10.23
C TYR A 178 -7.94 -7.06 8.72
N VAL A 179 -8.91 -7.89 8.33
CA VAL A 179 -9.33 -8.05 6.93
C VAL A 179 -9.88 -6.74 6.37
N CYS A 180 -10.77 -6.05 7.09
CA CYS A 180 -11.36 -4.79 6.63
C CYS A 180 -10.28 -3.71 6.43
N ALA A 181 -9.34 -3.57 7.37
CA ALA A 181 -8.26 -2.60 7.30
C ALA A 181 -7.27 -2.89 6.15
N GLU A 182 -6.98 -4.17 5.86
CA GLU A 182 -6.21 -4.53 4.67
C GLU A 182 -6.96 -4.19 3.37
N LEU A 183 -8.24 -4.57 3.26
CA LEU A 183 -9.03 -4.35 2.05
C LEU A 183 -9.23 -2.85 1.75
N PHE A 184 -9.46 -2.03 2.77
CA PHE A 184 -9.65 -0.58 2.62
C PHE A 184 -8.45 0.05 1.89
N GLY A 185 -7.23 -0.27 2.33
CA GLY A 185 -6.01 0.28 1.71
C GLY A 185 -5.85 -0.09 0.24
N SER A 186 -6.02 -1.36 -0.12
CA SER A 186 -5.84 -1.79 -1.52
C SER A 186 -6.97 -1.34 -2.42
N LEU A 187 -8.21 -1.40 -1.93
CA LEU A 187 -9.38 -1.20 -2.78
C LEU A 187 -9.76 0.27 -2.88
N VAL A 188 -9.77 1.01 -1.78
CA VAL A 188 -10.16 2.44 -1.76
C VAL A 188 -9.00 3.32 -2.22
N VAL A 189 -7.83 3.19 -1.58
CA VAL A 189 -6.70 4.09 -1.83
C VAL A 189 -5.96 3.72 -3.12
N GLN A 190 -5.51 2.46 -3.25
CA GLN A 190 -4.65 2.07 -4.38
C GLN A 190 -5.44 1.86 -5.67
N PHE A 191 -6.68 1.37 -5.60
CA PHE A 191 -7.45 1.06 -6.81
C PHE A 191 -8.52 2.11 -7.15
N MET A 192 -9.58 2.25 -6.34
CA MET A 192 -10.74 3.09 -6.69
C MET A 192 -10.39 4.56 -6.83
N PHE A 193 -9.65 5.14 -5.88
CA PHE A 193 -9.27 6.55 -5.97
C PHE A 193 -8.41 6.83 -7.21
N LEU A 194 -7.37 6.04 -7.46
CA LEU A 194 -6.48 6.25 -8.61
C LEU A 194 -7.22 6.00 -9.94
N ALA A 195 -8.14 5.03 -9.99
CA ALA A 195 -8.99 4.82 -11.15
C ALA A 195 -9.93 6.01 -11.40
N PHE A 196 -10.52 6.56 -10.35
CA PHE A 196 -11.39 7.73 -10.42
C PHE A 196 -10.63 9.00 -10.81
N ALA A 197 -9.46 9.25 -10.22
CA ALA A 197 -8.59 10.38 -10.55
C ALA A 197 -8.17 10.36 -12.03
N ASN A 198 -7.81 9.18 -12.55
CA ASN A 198 -7.45 9.01 -13.96
C ASN A 198 -8.64 9.18 -14.91
N GLU A 199 -9.88 8.94 -14.48
CA GLU A 199 -11.07 9.23 -15.28
C GLU A 199 -11.40 10.73 -15.29
N ALA A 200 -11.20 11.39 -14.15
CA ALA A 200 -11.53 12.80 -13.92
C ALA A 200 -10.51 13.79 -14.52
N LEU A 201 -9.22 13.44 -14.53
CA LEU A 201 -8.12 14.30 -14.97
C LEU A 201 -7.68 13.99 -16.41
N THR A 202 -7.19 15.00 -17.14
CA THR A 202 -6.49 14.79 -18.42
C THR A 202 -5.08 14.23 -18.19
N ILE A 203 -4.42 13.73 -19.25
CA ILE A 203 -3.05 13.19 -19.16
C ILE A 203 -2.07 14.25 -18.64
N ARG A 204 -2.16 15.48 -19.17
CA ARG A 204 -1.32 16.61 -18.76
C ARG A 204 -1.59 17.03 -17.30
N GLN A 205 -2.86 17.09 -16.90
CA GLN A 205 -3.25 17.37 -15.50
C GLN A 205 -2.79 16.28 -14.54
N SER A 206 -3.00 15.00 -14.87
CA SER A 206 -2.63 13.86 -14.03
C SER A 206 -1.13 13.87 -13.74
N THR A 207 -0.31 14.11 -14.76
CA THR A 207 1.16 14.16 -14.62
C THR A 207 1.62 15.27 -13.66
N ARG A 208 0.89 16.39 -13.58
CA ARG A 208 1.17 17.50 -12.65
C ARG A 208 0.58 17.29 -11.25
N MET A 209 -0.65 16.79 -11.16
CA MET A 209 -1.43 16.74 -9.92
C MET A 209 -1.16 15.48 -9.09
N MET A 210 -0.84 14.36 -9.73
CA MET A 210 -0.60 13.09 -9.03
C MET A 210 0.54 13.16 -8.01
N PRO A 211 1.71 13.76 -8.31
CA PRO A 211 2.76 13.96 -7.30
C PRO A 211 2.27 14.77 -6.09
N LEU A 212 1.44 15.79 -6.31
CA LEU A 212 0.87 16.62 -5.24
C LEU A 212 -0.08 15.83 -4.34
N PHE A 213 -0.86 14.89 -4.89
CA PHE A 213 -1.67 13.98 -4.08
C PHE A 213 -0.79 13.09 -3.19
N TYR A 214 0.33 12.57 -3.71
CA TYR A 214 1.28 11.79 -2.91
C TYR A 214 1.94 12.65 -1.82
N VAL A 215 2.24 13.93 -2.06
CA VAL A 215 2.72 14.84 -1.00
C VAL A 215 1.69 14.93 0.13
N ILE A 216 0.42 15.19 -0.19
CA ILE A 216 -0.67 15.28 0.81
C ILE A 216 -0.83 13.97 1.57
N SER A 217 -0.77 12.83 0.86
CA SER A 217 -0.83 11.52 1.50
C SER A 217 0.31 11.30 2.49
N ASN A 218 1.53 11.78 2.22
CA ASN A 218 2.66 11.62 3.14
C ASN A 218 2.60 12.61 4.32
N ILE A 219 2.08 13.81 4.13
CA ILE A 219 1.77 14.73 5.24
C ILE A 219 0.73 14.10 6.17
N LEU A 220 -0.29 13.45 5.63
CA LEU A 220 -1.30 12.78 6.45
C LEU A 220 -0.83 11.46 7.04
N LEU A 221 0.14 10.79 6.42
CA LEU A 221 0.88 9.67 7.04
C LEU A 221 1.62 10.14 8.30
N LEU A 222 2.28 11.31 8.27
CA LEU A 222 2.90 11.91 9.45
C LEU A 222 1.87 12.21 10.54
N LEU A 223 0.75 12.84 10.18
CA LEU A 223 -0.32 13.15 11.13
C LEU A 223 -0.91 11.88 11.76
N SER A 224 -1.07 10.81 10.98
CA SER A 224 -1.50 9.50 11.46
C SER A 224 -0.51 8.91 12.47
N SER A 225 0.79 9.04 12.20
CA SER A 225 1.84 8.54 13.10
C SER A 225 1.84 9.27 14.44
N GLU A 226 1.71 10.59 14.44
CA GLU A 226 1.61 11.37 15.68
C GLU A 226 0.34 11.04 16.46
N SER A 227 -0.79 10.89 15.77
CA SER A 227 -2.07 10.48 16.37
C SER A 227 -1.93 9.11 17.07
N THR A 228 -1.23 8.16 16.43
CA THR A 228 -1.03 6.80 16.98
C THR A 228 -0.02 6.78 18.13
N SER A 229 1.02 7.60 18.06
CA SER A 229 2.00 7.79 19.15
C SER A 229 1.34 8.39 20.38
N PHE A 230 0.50 9.43 20.19
CA PHE A 230 -0.28 10.04 21.26
C PHE A 230 -1.23 9.03 21.92
N TYR A 231 -1.96 8.25 21.11
CA TYR A 231 -2.79 7.16 21.60
C TYR A 231 -1.99 6.14 22.41
N SER A 232 -0.85 5.67 21.88
CA SER A 232 -0.02 4.66 22.55
C SER A 232 0.53 5.11 23.90
N LYS A 233 0.82 6.41 24.06
CA LYS A 233 1.22 6.99 25.36
C LYS A 233 0.05 7.00 26.34
N LYS A 234 -1.12 7.46 25.88
CA LYS A 234 -2.31 7.60 26.74
C LYS A 234 -2.95 6.26 27.14
N VAL A 235 -2.85 5.22 26.31
CA VAL A 235 -3.29 3.87 26.67
C VAL A 235 -2.63 3.34 27.94
N ARG A 236 -1.39 3.75 28.25
CA ARG A 236 -0.70 3.34 29.49
C ARG A 236 -1.26 4.00 30.75
N GLU A 237 -1.92 5.14 30.60
CA GLU A 237 -2.53 5.91 31.70
C GLU A 237 -4.01 5.54 31.91
N TRP A 238 -4.65 4.92 30.92
CA TRP A 238 -6.08 4.65 30.92
C TRP A 238 -6.42 3.26 31.43
N ASP A 239 -7.55 3.17 32.16
CA ASP A 239 -8.16 1.89 32.52
C ASP A 239 -8.63 1.11 31.28
N TYR A 240 -8.73 -0.21 31.40
CA TYR A 240 -9.07 -1.13 30.30
C TYR A 240 -10.38 -0.74 29.61
N LYS A 241 -11.43 -0.43 30.39
CA LYS A 241 -12.74 -0.02 29.86
C LYS A 241 -12.66 1.26 29.03
N LYS A 242 -11.89 2.25 29.50
CA LYS A 242 -11.69 3.52 28.78
C LYS A 242 -10.89 3.29 27.50
N THR A 243 -9.86 2.46 27.55
CA THR A 243 -9.08 2.07 26.37
C THR A 243 -10.00 1.46 25.31
N CYS A 244 -10.78 0.42 25.65
CA CYS A 244 -11.71 -0.21 24.72
C CYS A 244 -12.71 0.78 24.10
N LEU A 245 -13.30 1.67 24.90
CA LEU A 245 -14.25 2.68 24.41
C LEU A 245 -13.60 3.63 23.39
N ILE A 246 -12.41 4.14 23.70
CA ILE A 246 -11.68 5.06 22.83
C ILE A 246 -11.24 4.34 21.55
N THR A 247 -10.79 3.08 21.66
CA THR A 247 -10.41 2.32 20.48
C THR A 247 -11.59 2.07 19.54
N ASN A 248 -12.75 1.74 20.09
CA ASN A 248 -13.98 1.52 19.32
C ASN A 248 -14.45 2.82 18.65
N SER A 249 -14.30 3.95 19.36
CA SER A 249 -14.65 5.27 18.84
C SER A 249 -13.83 5.65 17.60
N PHE A 250 -12.56 5.24 17.50
CA PHE A 250 -11.76 5.50 16.28
C PHE A 250 -12.37 4.86 15.03
N PHE A 251 -12.88 3.63 15.11
CA PHE A 251 -13.52 2.99 13.95
C PHE A 251 -14.83 3.69 13.58
N ALA A 252 -15.61 4.16 14.55
CA ALA A 252 -16.79 4.96 14.28
C ALA A 252 -16.43 6.30 13.61
N VAL A 253 -15.39 6.99 14.09
CA VAL A 253 -14.87 8.23 13.47
C VAL A 253 -14.38 7.98 12.05
N PHE A 254 -13.66 6.87 11.79
CA PHE A 254 -13.24 6.51 10.44
C PHE A 254 -14.45 6.24 9.53
N GLY A 255 -15.47 5.54 10.01
CA GLY A 255 -16.72 5.35 9.29
C GLY A 255 -17.39 6.67 8.90
N ALA A 256 -17.42 7.65 9.82
CA ALA A 256 -17.93 8.99 9.56
C ALA A 256 -17.06 9.78 8.57
N MET A 257 -15.72 9.72 8.69
CA MET A 257 -14.80 10.35 7.76
C MET A 257 -14.93 9.79 6.33
N ILE A 258 -15.17 8.48 6.19
CA ILE A 258 -15.46 7.87 4.87
C ILE A 258 -16.78 8.40 4.31
N ALA A 259 -17.81 8.59 5.14
CA ALA A 259 -19.07 9.21 4.71
C ALA A 259 -18.87 10.66 4.24
N VAL A 260 -18.07 11.46 4.96
CA VAL A 260 -17.69 12.82 4.53
C VAL A 260 -16.94 12.78 3.20
N THR A 261 -16.02 11.82 3.02
CA THR A 261 -15.29 11.61 1.78
C THR A 261 -16.24 11.32 0.60
N TYR A 262 -17.27 10.51 0.82
CA TYR A 262 -18.34 10.28 -0.17
C TYR A 262 -19.12 11.56 -0.50
N LEU A 263 -19.47 12.38 0.50
CA LEU A 263 -20.17 13.66 0.27
C LEU A 263 -19.31 14.64 -0.55
N VAL A 264 -18.02 14.75 -0.23
CA VAL A 264 -17.08 15.60 -0.98
C VAL A 264 -16.90 15.10 -2.41
N LYS A 265 -16.81 13.79 -2.63
CA LYS A 265 -16.81 13.20 -3.98
C LYS A 265 -18.07 13.58 -4.75
N LYS A 266 -19.25 13.42 -4.16
CA LYS A 266 -20.53 13.74 -4.79
C LYS A 266 -20.65 15.23 -5.10
N TYR A 267 -20.11 16.09 -4.26
CA TYR A 267 -19.99 17.52 -4.52
C TYR A 267 -19.06 17.81 -5.71
N ALA A 268 -17.88 17.20 -5.76
CA ALA A 268 -16.93 17.36 -6.87
C ALA A 268 -17.53 16.92 -8.20
N GLU A 269 -18.25 15.80 -8.23
CA GLU A 269 -18.90 15.29 -9.44
C GLU A 269 -20.06 16.16 -9.92
N ASN A 270 -20.93 16.60 -9.00
CA ASN A 270 -22.14 17.32 -9.39
C ASN A 270 -21.91 18.80 -9.68
N THR A 271 -20.94 19.43 -9.02
CA THR A 271 -20.72 20.88 -9.12
C THR A 271 -19.54 21.21 -10.03
N ILE A 272 -18.44 20.46 -9.93
CA ILE A 272 -17.17 20.82 -10.57
C ILE A 272 -17.03 20.13 -11.92
N LEU A 273 -17.17 18.80 -11.95
CA LEU A 273 -16.94 18.01 -13.18
C LEU A 273 -18.05 18.16 -14.23
N LYS A 274 -19.24 18.67 -13.87
CA LYS A 274 -20.30 19.00 -14.83
C LYS A 274 -20.03 20.29 -15.62
N LYS A 275 -19.21 21.21 -15.09
CA LYS A 275 -18.82 22.44 -15.78
C LYS A 275 -17.57 22.17 -16.62
N GLN A 276 -17.57 22.56 -17.89
CA GLN A 276 -16.38 22.48 -18.72
C GLN A 276 -15.35 23.50 -18.20
N LEU A 277 -14.21 23.02 -17.69
CA LEU A 277 -13.21 23.88 -17.03
C LEU A 277 -12.28 24.61 -18.02
N PHE A 278 -12.04 24.03 -19.21
CA PHE A 278 -11.17 24.58 -20.27
C PHE A 278 -11.46 23.88 -21.62
N ILE A 279 -10.96 24.46 -22.72
CA ILE A 279 -11.00 23.87 -24.06
C ILE A 279 -9.80 22.94 -24.21
N ARG A 280 -10.03 21.66 -24.52
CA ARG A 280 -8.95 20.67 -24.71
C ARG A 280 -8.28 20.89 -26.07
N THR A 281 -6.95 21.01 -26.08
CA THR A 281 -6.20 21.30 -27.32
C THR A 281 -6.08 20.06 -28.23
N GLU A 282 -6.31 18.85 -27.71
CA GLU A 282 -6.22 17.62 -28.50
C GLU A 282 -7.59 17.06 -28.89
N GLY A 283 -7.79 16.88 -30.20
CA GLY A 283 -8.90 16.19 -30.85
C GLY A 283 -9.04 14.70 -30.51
N VAL A 284 -8.56 14.27 -29.33
CA VAL A 284 -8.93 12.98 -28.76
C VAL A 284 -10.30 13.15 -28.13
N ALA A 285 -11.32 13.22 -28.99
CA ALA A 285 -12.64 12.78 -28.60
C ALA A 285 -12.44 11.43 -27.89
N LYS A 286 -12.83 11.33 -26.61
CA LYS A 286 -13.08 10.02 -25.99
C LYS A 286 -14.15 9.40 -26.90
N LYS A 287 -13.74 8.67 -27.95
CA LYS A 287 -14.62 7.68 -28.58
C LYS A 287 -15.12 6.88 -27.39
N LYS A 288 -16.44 6.87 -27.18
CA LYS A 288 -17.09 5.93 -26.26
C LYS A 288 -16.68 4.55 -26.76
N GLY A 289 -15.52 4.07 -26.33
CA GLY A 289 -14.98 2.77 -26.69
C GLY A 289 -16.01 1.77 -26.21
N ARG A 290 -16.53 1.01 -27.17
CA ARG A 290 -17.49 -0.08 -26.98
C ARG A 290 -17.04 -0.86 -25.74
N LYS A 291 -17.91 -0.96 -24.72
CA LYS A 291 -17.63 -1.76 -23.52
C LYS A 291 -17.17 -3.14 -23.98
N SER A 292 -15.85 -3.43 -23.94
CA SER A 292 -15.38 -4.78 -24.19
C SER A 292 -16.03 -5.65 -23.11
N SER A 293 -16.75 -6.71 -23.46
CA SER A 293 -17.58 -7.45 -22.49
C SER A 293 -16.76 -8.35 -21.55
N ALA A 294 -15.43 -8.27 -21.66
CA ALA A 294 -14.50 -9.14 -20.97
C ALA A 294 -14.61 -9.09 -19.45
N GLY A 295 -14.99 -10.21 -18.84
CA GLY A 295 -15.08 -10.38 -17.38
C GLY A 295 -13.71 -10.42 -16.67
N PHE A 296 -13.71 -10.60 -15.34
CA PHE A 296 -12.49 -10.69 -14.53
C PHE A 296 -11.55 -11.80 -15.02
N SER A 297 -12.11 -12.97 -15.36
CA SER A 297 -11.33 -14.08 -15.92
C SER A 297 -10.65 -13.71 -17.23
N GLU A 298 -11.32 -12.97 -18.11
CA GLU A 298 -10.73 -12.50 -19.37
C GLU A 298 -9.66 -11.43 -19.14
N SER A 299 -9.84 -10.55 -18.15
CA SER A 299 -8.81 -9.56 -17.78
C SER A 299 -7.55 -10.24 -17.22
N MET A 300 -7.72 -11.30 -16.43
CA MET A 300 -6.61 -12.13 -15.94
C MET A 300 -5.95 -12.92 -17.08
N LYS A 301 -6.74 -13.48 -18.02
CA LYS A 301 -6.22 -14.17 -19.21
C LYS A 301 -5.43 -13.21 -20.10
N LEU A 302 -5.97 -12.03 -20.40
CA LEU A 302 -5.29 -10.99 -21.17
C LEU A 302 -3.96 -10.58 -20.52
N MET A 303 -3.97 -10.41 -19.19
CA MET A 303 -2.77 -10.09 -18.43
C MET A 303 -1.74 -11.20 -18.48
N ALA A 304 -2.13 -12.47 -18.34
CA ALA A 304 -1.25 -13.62 -18.45
C ALA A 304 -0.73 -13.83 -19.89
N GLN A 305 -1.51 -13.41 -20.90
CA GLN A 305 -1.14 -13.51 -22.31
C GLN A 305 -0.24 -12.37 -22.77
N SER A 306 -0.13 -11.26 -22.06
CA SER A 306 0.70 -10.12 -22.44
C SER A 306 2.04 -10.13 -21.73
N LYS A 307 3.15 -10.18 -22.49
CA LYS A 307 4.51 -10.09 -21.91
C LYS A 307 4.70 -8.80 -21.11
N PHE A 308 4.17 -7.70 -21.63
CA PHE A 308 4.20 -6.39 -20.99
C PHE A 308 3.45 -6.38 -19.65
N LEU A 309 2.22 -6.90 -19.62
CA LEU A 309 1.43 -6.91 -18.40
C LEU A 309 1.98 -7.88 -17.36
N VAL A 310 2.49 -9.05 -17.77
CA VAL A 310 3.21 -9.97 -16.89
C VAL A 310 4.42 -9.27 -16.26
N ALA A 311 5.23 -8.54 -17.04
CA ALA A 311 6.38 -7.80 -16.50
C ALA A 311 5.97 -6.73 -15.46
N MET A 312 4.86 -6.03 -15.67
CA MET A 312 4.32 -5.10 -14.66
C MET A 312 3.87 -5.81 -13.38
N VAL A 313 3.18 -6.95 -13.51
CA VAL A 313 2.74 -7.76 -12.37
C VAL A 313 3.93 -8.30 -11.59
N MET A 314 4.93 -8.85 -12.29
CA MET A 314 6.15 -9.36 -11.68
C MET A 314 6.90 -8.27 -10.91
N ASN A 315 7.02 -7.08 -11.48
CA ASN A 315 7.61 -5.91 -10.82
C ASN A 315 6.88 -5.58 -9.50
N ALA A 316 5.53 -5.58 -9.51
CA ALA A 316 4.74 -5.39 -8.30
C ALA A 316 4.94 -6.52 -7.28
N LEU A 317 4.86 -7.78 -7.72
CA LEU A 317 4.96 -8.95 -6.85
C LEU A 317 6.31 -9.02 -6.15
N PHE A 318 7.41 -8.79 -6.87
CA PHE A 318 8.75 -8.75 -6.27
C PHE A 318 8.84 -7.66 -5.20
N TYR A 319 8.38 -6.44 -5.49
CA TYR A 319 8.37 -5.36 -4.49
C TYR A 319 7.58 -5.74 -3.22
N TYR A 320 6.34 -6.22 -3.39
CA TYR A 320 5.46 -6.50 -2.25
C TYR A 320 5.87 -7.74 -1.46
N ALA A 321 6.37 -8.79 -2.13
CA ALA A 321 6.90 -9.98 -1.47
C ALA A 321 8.20 -9.66 -0.70
N GLY A 322 9.12 -8.91 -1.32
CA GLY A 322 10.36 -8.48 -0.67
C GLY A 322 10.13 -7.59 0.52
N THR A 323 9.25 -6.60 0.37
CA THR A 323 8.88 -5.72 1.48
C THR A 323 8.31 -6.52 2.65
N ASN A 324 7.43 -7.49 2.40
CA ASN A 324 6.82 -8.28 3.47
C ASN A 324 7.84 -9.18 4.18
N LEU A 325 8.73 -9.86 3.44
CA LEU A 325 9.76 -10.72 4.03
C LEU A 325 10.78 -9.93 4.85
N ILE A 326 11.26 -8.81 4.29
CA ILE A 326 12.24 -7.94 4.95
C ILE A 326 11.63 -7.27 6.19
N GLU A 327 10.40 -6.75 6.10
CA GLU A 327 9.69 -6.16 7.25
C GLU A 327 9.41 -7.20 8.34
N SER A 328 9.06 -8.44 7.97
CA SER A 328 8.84 -9.53 8.92
C SER A 328 10.13 -9.92 9.65
N SER A 329 11.23 -10.07 8.91
CA SER A 329 12.56 -10.39 9.49
C SER A 329 13.00 -9.30 10.47
N TRP A 330 12.86 -8.03 10.08
CA TRP A 330 13.21 -6.90 10.93
C TRP A 330 12.33 -6.81 12.19
N LYS A 331 11.01 -7.04 12.10
CA LYS A 331 10.12 -7.07 13.27
C LYS A 331 10.48 -8.20 14.26
N ASN A 332 10.91 -9.35 13.76
CA ASN A 332 11.45 -10.41 14.61
C ASN A 332 12.77 -9.98 15.27
N GLY A 333 13.65 -9.28 14.53
CA GLY A 333 14.86 -8.64 15.04
C GLY A 333 14.59 -7.68 16.21
N ILE A 334 13.59 -6.81 16.07
CA ILE A 334 13.15 -5.89 17.13
C ILE A 334 12.68 -6.66 18.36
N SER A 335 11.93 -7.75 18.18
CA SER A 335 11.40 -8.54 19.29
C SER A 335 12.52 -9.19 20.10
N VAL A 336 13.57 -9.66 19.43
CA VAL A 336 14.74 -10.21 20.09
C VAL A 336 15.65 -9.15 20.70
N ALA A 337 15.76 -7.98 20.08
CA ALA A 337 16.45 -6.86 20.70
C ALA A 337 15.74 -6.40 22.00
N ALA A 338 14.41 -6.48 22.05
CA ALA A 338 13.65 -6.20 23.27
C ALA A 338 13.92 -7.24 24.38
N ASP A 339 13.93 -8.54 24.02
CA ASP A 339 14.26 -9.63 24.96
C ASP A 339 15.67 -9.45 25.53
N ALA A 340 16.65 -9.17 24.67
CA ALA A 340 18.04 -8.98 25.08
C ALA A 340 18.25 -7.77 26.04
N ASN A 341 17.36 -6.77 25.99
CA ASN A 341 17.41 -5.57 26.84
C ASN A 341 16.39 -5.59 27.99
N ASN A 342 15.70 -6.71 28.24
CA ASN A 342 14.63 -6.84 29.25
C ASN A 342 13.53 -5.77 29.13
N MET A 343 13.18 -5.38 27.90
CA MET A 343 12.15 -4.37 27.63
C MET A 343 10.81 -5.03 27.23
N GLU A 344 9.69 -4.36 27.54
CA GLU A 344 8.39 -4.82 27.07
C GLU A 344 8.31 -4.78 25.53
N LYS A 345 8.21 -5.95 24.89
CA LYS A 345 8.20 -6.13 23.42
C LYS A 345 7.22 -5.18 22.72
N ARG A 346 6.00 -5.10 23.23
CA ARG A 346 4.91 -4.32 22.62
C ARG A 346 5.25 -2.83 22.57
N ALA A 347 5.70 -2.29 23.69
CA ALA A 347 6.11 -0.90 23.82
C ALA A 347 7.31 -0.56 22.92
N TYR A 348 8.33 -1.43 22.92
CA TYR A 348 9.55 -1.24 22.15
C TYR A 348 9.27 -1.30 20.64
N SER A 349 8.59 -2.33 20.17
CA SER A 349 8.22 -2.47 18.76
C SER A 349 7.34 -1.32 18.27
N ALA A 350 6.34 -0.90 19.05
CA ALA A 350 5.49 0.23 18.68
C ALA A 350 6.29 1.54 18.54
N SER A 351 7.22 1.80 19.47
CA SER A 351 8.09 2.99 19.42
C SER A 351 8.95 3.01 18.15
N ILE A 352 9.65 1.92 17.87
CA ILE A 352 10.54 1.80 16.70
C ILE A 352 9.74 1.92 15.38
N VAL A 353 8.61 1.21 15.24
CA VAL A 353 7.78 1.29 14.03
C VAL A 353 7.17 2.68 13.85
N SER A 354 6.76 3.36 14.93
CA SER A 354 6.26 4.74 14.85
C SER A 354 7.36 5.75 14.48
N GLY A 355 8.60 5.55 14.94
CA GLY A 355 9.74 6.36 14.57
C GLY A 355 10.06 6.22 13.07
N GLU A 356 10.06 4.98 12.58
CA GLU A 356 10.25 4.67 11.16
C GLU A 356 9.21 5.34 10.27
N GLN A 357 7.92 5.29 10.64
CA GLN A 357 6.86 5.96 9.88
C GLN A 357 7.02 7.48 9.82
N ARG A 358 7.49 8.12 10.90
CA ARG A 358 7.77 9.55 10.93
C ARG A 358 8.90 9.93 9.97
N VAL A 359 9.99 9.17 9.99
CA VAL A 359 11.13 9.41 9.09
C VAL A 359 10.70 9.23 7.64
N VAL A 360 9.99 8.15 7.31
CA VAL A 360 9.51 7.89 5.95
C VAL A 360 8.55 8.99 5.47
N GLY A 361 7.54 9.35 6.26
CA GLY A 361 6.57 10.37 5.88
C GLY A 361 7.23 11.74 5.61
N ALA A 362 8.18 12.14 6.45
CA ALA A 362 8.89 13.40 6.31
C ALA A 362 9.81 13.41 5.09
N LEU A 363 10.63 12.37 4.93
CA LEU A 363 11.56 12.28 3.81
C LEU A 363 10.82 12.18 2.47
N VAL A 364 9.76 11.36 2.37
CA VAL A 364 8.99 11.27 1.13
C VAL A 364 8.31 12.59 0.79
N ALA A 365 7.74 13.29 1.77
CA ALA A 365 7.15 14.61 1.54
C ALA A 365 8.20 15.61 1.00
N ILE A 366 9.39 15.65 1.60
CA ILE A 366 10.50 16.51 1.14
C ILE A 366 10.94 16.11 -0.27
N ILE A 367 11.19 14.83 -0.52
CA ILE A 367 11.63 14.28 -1.80
C ILE A 367 10.62 14.59 -2.90
N LEU A 368 9.32 14.46 -2.63
CA LEU A 368 8.26 14.76 -3.61
C LEU A 368 8.08 16.26 -3.89
N LEU A 369 8.51 17.14 -2.98
CA LEU A 369 8.59 18.59 -3.21
C LEU A 369 9.81 18.99 -4.07
N THR A 370 10.76 18.08 -4.29
CA THR A 370 11.87 18.25 -5.23
C THR A 370 11.47 17.88 -6.67
N PRO A 371 12.27 18.19 -7.71
CA PRO A 371 11.92 17.89 -9.11
C PRO A 371 11.97 16.39 -9.48
N ILE A 372 12.00 15.47 -8.51
CA ILE A 372 12.02 14.02 -8.74
C ILE A 372 10.79 13.54 -9.55
N SER A 373 9.63 14.16 -9.36
CA SER A 373 8.44 13.84 -10.19
C SER A 373 8.61 14.18 -11.67
N THR A 374 9.46 15.16 -12.00
CA THR A 374 9.79 15.55 -13.39
C THR A 374 10.93 14.73 -13.99
N LEU A 375 11.55 13.85 -13.21
CA LEU A 375 12.71 13.07 -13.61
C LEU A 375 12.33 12.03 -14.69
N VAL A 376 11.10 11.50 -14.65
CA VAL A 376 10.53 10.62 -15.69
C VAL A 376 10.52 11.31 -17.06
N GLN A 377 10.22 12.61 -17.11
CA GLN A 377 10.12 13.38 -18.35
C GLN A 377 11.48 13.83 -18.87
N THR A 378 12.44 14.10 -17.98
CA THR A 378 13.73 14.70 -18.34
C THR A 378 14.84 13.68 -18.57
N HIS A 379 14.94 12.64 -17.72
CA HIS A 379 16.03 11.66 -17.75
C HIS A 379 15.54 10.24 -18.12
N GLY A 380 14.26 10.09 -18.47
CA GLY A 380 13.66 8.84 -18.90
C GLY A 380 13.16 7.97 -17.75
N TRP A 381 12.28 7.01 -18.08
CA TRP A 381 11.52 6.22 -17.10
C TRP A 381 12.35 5.27 -16.24
N ILE A 382 13.44 4.72 -16.79
CA ILE A 382 14.32 3.77 -16.08
C ILE A 382 14.91 4.33 -14.80
N THR A 383 15.21 5.64 -14.76
CA THR A 383 15.83 6.31 -13.61
C THR A 383 15.02 6.17 -12.33
N MET A 384 13.69 6.18 -12.46
CA MET A 384 12.77 6.01 -11.34
C MET A 384 12.47 4.53 -11.11
N ALA A 385 12.30 3.75 -12.18
CA ALA A 385 11.89 2.36 -12.09
C ALA A 385 12.99 1.42 -11.54
N ILE A 386 14.28 1.78 -11.64
CA ILE A 386 15.41 0.96 -11.16
C ILE A 386 15.68 1.12 -9.65
N VAL A 387 15.21 2.20 -9.01
CA VAL A 387 15.48 2.45 -7.59
C VAL A 387 14.89 1.36 -6.68
N PRO A 388 13.61 0.95 -6.82
CA PRO A 388 13.04 -0.11 -5.98
C PRO A 388 13.80 -1.45 -5.98
N PRO A 389 14.18 -2.05 -7.13
CA PRO A 389 14.93 -3.31 -7.10
C PRO A 389 16.31 -3.16 -6.45
N LEU A 390 17.02 -2.06 -6.70
CA LEU A 390 18.34 -1.83 -6.10
C LEU A 390 18.26 -1.65 -4.58
N VAL A 391 17.33 -0.83 -4.09
CA VAL A 391 17.12 -0.61 -2.66
C VAL A 391 16.69 -1.90 -1.96
N THR A 392 15.84 -2.71 -2.60
CA THR A 392 15.41 -4.00 -2.04
C THR A 392 16.56 -5.01 -2.01
N LEU A 393 17.39 -5.07 -3.04
CA LEU A 393 18.58 -5.92 -3.07
C LEU A 393 19.54 -5.57 -1.93
N VAL A 394 19.92 -4.29 -1.79
CA VAL A 394 20.79 -3.82 -0.71
C VAL A 394 20.16 -4.11 0.66
N SER A 395 18.86 -3.84 0.81
CA SER A 395 18.14 -4.11 2.07
C SER A 395 18.12 -5.60 2.42
N SER A 396 17.95 -6.48 1.42
CA SER A 396 17.97 -7.93 1.61
C SER A 396 19.35 -8.43 2.05
N LEU A 397 20.43 -7.94 1.40
CA LEU A 397 21.81 -8.24 1.77
C LEU A 397 22.10 -7.87 3.23
N VAL A 398 21.68 -6.68 3.62
CA VAL A 398 21.95 -6.13 4.95
C VAL A 398 21.12 -6.83 6.04
N ILE A 399 19.80 -6.97 5.85
CA ILE A 399 18.91 -7.55 6.88
C ILE A 399 19.11 -9.05 7.00
N PHE A 400 19.15 -9.80 5.90
CA PHE A 400 19.34 -11.25 5.98
C PHE A 400 20.81 -11.61 6.29
N GLY A 401 21.77 -10.79 5.85
CA GLY A 401 23.16 -10.92 6.27
C GLY A 401 23.31 -10.74 7.78
N SER A 402 22.84 -9.61 8.34
CA SER A 402 22.91 -9.36 9.79
C SER A 402 22.14 -10.41 10.62
N ALA A 403 20.95 -10.83 10.15
CA ALA A 403 20.21 -11.91 10.77
C ALA A 403 21.01 -13.23 10.77
N PHE A 404 21.70 -13.58 9.69
CA PHE A 404 22.52 -14.79 9.62
C PHE A 404 23.69 -14.75 10.63
N PHE A 405 24.37 -13.60 10.78
CA PHE A 405 25.46 -13.42 11.75
C PHE A 405 24.98 -13.47 13.20
N ASN A 406 23.87 -12.79 13.52
CA ASN A 406 23.40 -12.65 14.89
C ASN A 406 22.58 -13.86 15.39
N TYR A 407 21.72 -14.42 14.53
CA TYR A 407 20.86 -15.54 14.89
C TYR A 407 21.67 -16.83 15.12
N SER A 408 22.76 -17.03 14.36
CA SER A 408 23.68 -18.18 14.54
C SER A 408 24.46 -18.15 15.85
N ASN A 409 24.57 -17.00 16.50
CA ASN A 409 25.34 -16.79 17.74
C ASN A 409 24.44 -16.46 18.95
N TYR A 410 23.16 -16.87 18.92
CA TYR A 410 22.20 -16.58 19.98
C TYR A 410 22.65 -17.20 21.34
N PRO A 411 22.55 -16.48 22.48
CA PRO A 411 23.09 -16.93 23.77
C PRO A 411 22.39 -18.16 24.38
N GLU A 412 21.10 -18.33 24.11
CA GLU A 412 20.34 -19.53 24.47
C GLU A 412 20.31 -20.46 23.26
N GLY A 413 20.76 -21.71 23.39
CA GLY A 413 20.94 -22.69 22.31
C GLY A 413 19.68 -23.14 21.54
N LYS A 414 18.83 -22.21 21.10
CA LYS A 414 17.71 -22.44 20.20
C LYS A 414 18.27 -22.74 18.81
N THR A 415 18.24 -24.03 18.48
CA THR A 415 18.28 -24.64 17.14
C THR A 415 19.35 -24.11 16.20
N SER A 416 20.37 -24.94 15.96
CA SER A 416 21.38 -24.76 14.94
C SER A 416 20.76 -24.34 13.60
N VAL A 417 21.02 -23.09 13.21
CA VAL A 417 20.68 -22.55 11.89
C VAL A 417 21.36 -23.42 10.82
N ILE A 418 20.70 -23.58 9.68
CA ILE A 418 21.35 -24.11 8.47
C ILE A 418 22.58 -23.23 8.20
N LEU A 419 23.76 -23.84 7.97
CA LEU A 419 25.04 -23.16 7.80
C LEU A 419 25.61 -22.40 9.02
N SER A 420 25.07 -22.58 10.24
CA SER A 420 25.60 -21.95 11.47
C SER A 420 27.07 -22.27 11.75
N SER A 421 27.63 -23.35 11.19
CA SER A 421 29.04 -23.70 11.32
C SER A 421 29.99 -22.67 10.69
N LEU A 422 29.54 -21.86 9.73
CA LEU A 422 30.39 -20.91 9.01
C LEU A 422 30.68 -19.62 9.79
N VAL A 423 29.96 -19.33 10.88
CA VAL A 423 29.93 -17.99 11.51
C VAL A 423 30.05 -18.03 13.04
N LYS A 424 30.48 -19.16 13.60
CA LYS A 424 30.65 -19.29 15.06
C LYS A 424 31.78 -18.40 15.55
N GLY A 425 31.56 -17.71 16.68
CA GLY A 425 32.61 -17.00 17.42
C GLY A 425 32.48 -15.48 17.50
N TYR A 426 31.42 -14.90 16.92
CA TYR A 426 31.13 -13.46 17.02
C TYR A 426 30.10 -13.18 18.11
N LYS A 427 30.28 -12.06 18.84
CA LYS A 427 29.27 -11.56 19.79
C LYS A 427 28.10 -10.95 19.00
N PRO A 428 26.86 -11.46 19.14
CA PRO A 428 25.73 -10.92 18.41
C PRO A 428 25.39 -9.50 18.88
N ASN A 429 25.06 -8.61 17.94
CA ASN A 429 24.62 -7.24 18.25
C ASN A 429 23.23 -6.98 17.66
N PHE A 430 22.20 -7.36 18.42
CA PHE A 430 20.79 -7.22 18.04
C PHE A 430 20.33 -5.74 17.97
N TYR A 431 20.98 -4.84 18.71
CA TYR A 431 20.68 -3.41 18.67
C TYR A 431 21.09 -2.80 17.32
N LEU A 432 22.27 -3.17 16.82
CA LEU A 432 22.76 -2.74 15.51
C LEU A 432 21.90 -3.33 14.37
N GLU A 433 21.52 -4.62 14.45
CA GLU A 433 20.57 -5.23 13.50
C GLU A 433 19.25 -4.48 13.45
N CYS A 434 18.69 -4.12 14.62
CA CYS A 434 17.46 -3.36 14.72
C CYS A 434 17.58 -1.97 14.08
N ASN A 435 18.65 -1.22 14.38
CA ASN A 435 18.85 0.15 13.88
C ASN A 435 19.14 0.18 12.38
N ILE A 436 19.97 -0.72 11.88
CA ILE A 436 20.23 -0.82 10.44
C ILE A 436 18.95 -1.21 9.71
N GLY A 437 18.13 -2.09 10.29
CA GLY A 437 16.83 -2.45 9.75
C GLY A 437 15.86 -1.28 9.59
N ILE A 438 15.91 -0.26 10.48
CA ILE A 438 15.13 0.98 10.32
C ILE A 438 15.47 1.65 8.99
N TYR A 439 16.75 1.80 8.66
CA TYR A 439 17.18 2.47 7.42
C TYR A 439 16.79 1.67 6.18
N CYS A 440 16.97 0.34 6.19
CA CYS A 440 16.58 -0.53 5.08
C CYS A 440 15.06 -0.49 4.82
N VAL A 441 14.25 -0.69 5.86
CA VAL A 441 12.79 -0.68 5.73
C VAL A 441 12.27 0.70 5.33
N SER A 442 12.85 1.78 5.90
CA SER A 442 12.54 3.15 5.51
C SER A 442 12.88 3.39 4.03
N GLY A 443 14.08 2.98 3.60
CA GLY A 443 14.56 3.10 2.24
C GLY A 443 13.63 2.44 1.24
N MET A 444 13.15 1.22 1.51
CA MET A 444 12.20 0.53 0.63
C MET A 444 10.84 1.23 0.53
N LYS A 445 10.35 1.84 1.62
CA LYS A 445 9.09 2.61 1.58
C LYS A 445 9.27 3.94 0.84
N ILE A 446 10.42 4.60 1.03
CA ILE A 446 10.77 5.81 0.28
C ILE A 446 10.87 5.49 -1.21
N ALA A 447 11.59 4.42 -1.57
CA ALA A 447 11.71 3.95 -2.95
C ALA A 447 10.32 3.68 -3.57
N LYS A 448 9.38 3.17 -2.78
CA LYS A 448 8.00 2.96 -3.24
C LYS A 448 7.26 4.25 -3.51
N TYR A 449 7.09 5.07 -2.48
CA TYR A 449 6.20 6.22 -2.55
C TYR A 449 6.76 7.35 -3.42
N ALA A 450 8.08 7.49 -3.50
CA ALA A 450 8.72 8.53 -4.31
C ALA A 450 9.07 8.09 -5.74
N PHE A 451 9.34 6.80 -5.99
CA PHE A 451 9.84 6.34 -7.29
C PHE A 451 8.92 5.31 -7.96
N TYR A 452 8.59 4.21 -7.27
CA TYR A 452 7.75 3.14 -7.83
C TYR A 452 6.35 3.64 -8.20
N ASP A 453 5.65 4.31 -7.27
CA ASP A 453 4.27 4.73 -7.47
C ASP A 453 4.16 5.73 -8.64
N ILE A 454 5.11 6.66 -8.77
CA ILE A 454 5.16 7.63 -9.89
C ILE A 454 5.48 6.93 -11.21
N SER A 455 6.53 6.10 -11.26
CA SER A 455 6.92 5.40 -12.49
C SER A 455 5.84 4.43 -12.98
N LYS A 456 5.18 3.72 -12.06
CA LYS A 456 4.05 2.84 -12.33
C LYS A 456 2.84 3.61 -12.86
N GLU A 457 2.48 4.77 -12.30
CA GLU A 457 1.41 5.58 -12.87
C GLU A 457 1.79 6.08 -14.27
N ALA A 458 3.02 6.57 -14.48
CA ALA A 458 3.47 7.05 -15.79
C ALA A 458 3.37 5.99 -16.90
N ILE A 459 3.79 4.75 -16.63
CA ILE A 459 3.67 3.66 -17.60
C ILE A 459 2.23 3.18 -17.77
N SER A 460 1.41 3.22 -16.72
CA SER A 460 -0.02 2.89 -16.80
C SER A 460 -0.80 3.87 -17.67
N LEU A 461 -0.33 5.13 -17.76
CA LEU A 461 -0.93 6.17 -18.59
C LEU A 461 -0.72 5.93 -20.10
N GLN A 462 0.16 5.01 -20.49
CA GLN A 462 0.42 4.65 -21.88
C GLN A 462 -0.37 3.41 -22.33
N ILE A 463 -1.08 2.74 -21.43
CA ILE A 463 -1.96 1.59 -21.75
C ILE A 463 -3.26 2.10 -22.35
N ASP A 464 -3.81 1.42 -23.35
CA ASP A 464 -5.10 1.76 -23.96
C ASP A 464 -6.19 2.06 -22.90
N PRO A 465 -6.83 3.25 -22.96
CA PRO A 465 -7.94 3.63 -22.08
C PRO A 465 -9.07 2.59 -21.97
N LEU A 466 -9.28 1.76 -22.99
CA LEU A 466 -10.30 0.72 -23.01
C LEU A 466 -10.06 -0.37 -21.95
N TYR A 467 -8.81 -0.80 -21.77
CA TYR A 467 -8.44 -1.89 -20.87
C TYR A 467 -7.86 -1.41 -19.54
N ARG A 468 -7.34 -0.18 -19.50
CA ARG A 468 -6.61 0.37 -18.35
C ARG A 468 -7.33 0.24 -17.00
N PRO A 469 -8.62 0.61 -16.83
CA PRO A 469 -9.28 0.53 -15.52
C PRO A 469 -9.36 -0.90 -14.98
N ARG A 470 -9.53 -1.89 -15.87
CA ARG A 470 -9.64 -3.31 -15.48
C ARG A 470 -8.29 -3.91 -15.15
N LEU A 471 -7.25 -3.57 -15.92
CA LEU A 471 -5.89 -3.99 -15.63
C LEU A 471 -5.40 -3.37 -14.31
N LYS A 472 -5.77 -2.11 -14.04
CA LYS A 472 -5.48 -1.42 -12.77
C LYS A 472 -6.07 -2.14 -11.57
N ALA A 473 -7.27 -2.70 -11.71
CA ALA A 473 -7.87 -3.54 -10.67
C ALA A 473 -6.96 -4.71 -10.26
N VAL A 474 -6.22 -5.28 -11.21
CA VAL A 474 -5.34 -6.43 -10.97
C VAL A 474 -3.98 -5.99 -10.44
N TYR A 475 -3.27 -5.08 -11.12
CA TYR A 475 -1.92 -4.70 -10.68
C TYR A 475 -1.90 -3.76 -9.46
N ASP A 476 -2.89 -2.88 -9.27
CA ASP A 476 -2.98 -2.02 -8.09
C ASP A 476 -3.84 -2.63 -6.96
N GLY A 477 -4.94 -3.29 -7.31
CA GLY A 477 -5.86 -3.85 -6.32
C GLY A 477 -5.39 -5.20 -5.76
N LEU A 478 -4.92 -6.12 -6.62
CA LEU A 478 -4.69 -7.51 -6.25
C LEU A 478 -3.21 -7.87 -6.05
N CYS A 479 -2.30 -7.40 -6.92
CA CYS A 479 -0.88 -7.79 -6.86
C CYS A 479 -0.21 -7.40 -5.54
N GLY A 480 -0.64 -6.28 -4.93
CA GLY A 480 -0.20 -5.89 -3.59
C GLY A 480 -0.54 -6.91 -2.50
N LYS A 481 -1.70 -7.57 -2.59
CA LYS A 481 -2.10 -8.63 -1.66
C LYS A 481 -1.44 -9.95 -1.98
N LEU A 482 -1.39 -10.31 -3.27
CA LEU A 482 -0.69 -11.52 -3.72
C LEU A 482 0.77 -11.51 -3.27
N GLY A 483 1.52 -10.43 -3.51
CA GLY A 483 2.92 -10.33 -3.11
C GLY A 483 3.14 -10.45 -1.61
N LYS A 484 2.35 -9.71 -0.79
CA LYS A 484 2.41 -9.85 0.68
C LYS A 484 2.07 -11.26 1.15
N SER A 485 1.14 -11.93 0.47
CA SER A 485 0.70 -13.28 0.80
C SER A 485 1.73 -14.34 0.43
N ILE A 486 2.46 -14.16 -0.67
CA ILE A 486 3.62 -15.00 -1.01
C ILE A 486 4.69 -14.91 0.09
N GLY A 487 4.95 -13.69 0.59
CA GLY A 487 5.86 -13.51 1.72
C GLY A 487 5.37 -14.15 3.03
N SER A 488 4.07 -14.11 3.33
CA SER A 488 3.52 -14.78 4.52
C SER A 488 3.40 -16.30 4.37
N LEU A 489 3.14 -16.80 3.16
CA LEU A 489 3.20 -18.23 2.84
C LEU A 489 4.58 -18.80 3.10
N TYR A 490 5.62 -18.07 2.68
CA TYR A 490 7.00 -18.44 2.98
C TYR A 490 7.27 -18.50 4.49
N ALA A 491 6.82 -17.50 5.26
CA ALA A 491 6.94 -17.53 6.73
C ALA A 491 6.14 -18.68 7.37
N MET A 492 4.94 -18.99 6.87
CA MET A 492 4.12 -20.11 7.32
C MET A 492 4.80 -21.46 7.04
N PHE A 493 5.42 -21.62 5.87
CA PHE A 493 6.16 -22.83 5.52
C PHE A 493 7.25 -23.13 6.55
N TRP A 494 8.01 -22.12 6.97
CA TRP A 494 9.03 -22.27 8.01
C TRP A 494 8.46 -22.56 9.40
N SER A 495 7.33 -21.94 9.75
CA SER A 495 6.64 -22.22 11.01
C SER A 495 6.11 -23.65 11.09
N VAL A 496 5.59 -24.20 9.98
CA VAL A 496 5.19 -25.63 9.90
C VAL A 496 6.38 -26.56 10.09
N MET A 497 7.58 -26.15 9.67
CA MET A 497 8.83 -26.88 9.90
C MET A 497 9.39 -26.71 11.32
N GLY A 498 8.67 -26.05 12.23
CA GLY A 498 9.07 -25.84 13.62
C GLY A 498 9.92 -24.58 13.86
N TYR A 499 10.18 -23.77 12.83
CA TYR A 499 10.91 -22.52 12.96
C TYR A 499 9.96 -21.34 13.11
N ASN A 500 9.78 -20.89 14.36
CA ASN A 500 8.92 -19.74 14.68
C ASN A 500 9.57 -18.37 14.37
N ASP A 501 10.87 -18.35 14.05
CA ASP A 501 11.58 -17.14 13.63
C ASP A 501 12.03 -17.23 12.16
N VAL A 502 11.56 -16.29 11.33
CA VAL A 502 11.94 -16.16 9.91
C VAL A 502 13.45 -15.99 9.75
N ARG A 503 14.15 -15.46 10.76
CA ARG A 503 15.62 -15.29 10.73
C ARG A 503 16.37 -16.62 10.68
N ALA A 504 15.76 -17.73 11.10
CA ALA A 504 16.35 -19.06 10.94
C ALA A 504 16.57 -19.43 9.45
N ALA A 505 15.72 -18.91 8.57
CA ALA A 505 15.80 -19.12 7.12
C ALA A 505 16.63 -18.05 6.40
N ALA A 506 17.29 -17.14 7.13
CA ALA A 506 18.04 -16.01 6.57
C ALA A 506 18.97 -16.37 5.38
N PRO A 507 19.83 -17.41 5.44
CA PRO A 507 20.74 -17.72 4.33
C PRO A 507 19.99 -18.17 3.07
N ILE A 508 18.91 -18.94 3.23
CA ILE A 508 18.06 -19.38 2.11
C ILE A 508 17.32 -18.21 1.51
N THR A 509 16.72 -17.34 2.36
CA THR A 509 16.06 -16.12 1.88
C THR A 509 17.01 -15.22 1.12
N LEU A 510 18.26 -15.10 1.56
CA LEU A 510 19.26 -14.28 0.91
C LEU A 510 19.64 -14.85 -0.46
N GLY A 511 19.90 -16.15 -0.56
CA GLY A 511 20.16 -16.83 -1.83
C GLY A 511 19.02 -16.66 -2.84
N MET A 512 17.77 -16.75 -2.38
CA MET A 512 16.60 -16.49 -3.22
C MET A 512 16.57 -15.04 -3.74
N TRP A 513 16.86 -14.05 -2.90
CA TRP A 513 16.86 -12.64 -3.31
C TRP A 513 17.99 -12.30 -4.28
N LEU A 514 19.14 -12.96 -4.17
CA LEU A 514 20.24 -12.83 -5.14
C LEU A 514 19.85 -13.32 -6.55
N ILE A 515 18.93 -14.29 -6.65
CA ILE A 515 18.41 -14.78 -7.93
C ILE A 515 17.25 -13.92 -8.44
N ILE A 516 16.35 -13.52 -7.54
CA ILE A 516 15.16 -12.72 -7.89
C ILE A 516 15.55 -11.31 -8.37
N SER A 517 16.57 -10.69 -7.78
CA SER A 517 16.93 -9.30 -8.04
C SER A 517 17.39 -9.06 -9.50
N PRO A 518 18.26 -9.89 -10.10
CA PRO A 518 18.56 -9.81 -11.54
C PRO A 518 17.33 -9.96 -12.44
N ILE A 519 16.41 -10.89 -12.13
CA ILE A 519 15.17 -11.11 -12.90
C ILE A 519 14.27 -9.87 -12.81
N TRP A 520 14.21 -9.25 -11.63
CA TRP A 520 13.46 -8.02 -11.42
C TRP A 520 14.06 -6.85 -12.22
N ILE A 521 15.39 -6.68 -12.19
CA ILE A 521 16.09 -5.65 -12.98
C ILE A 521 15.84 -5.86 -14.49
N TYR A 522 15.93 -7.11 -14.97
CA TYR A 522 15.63 -7.44 -16.36
C TYR A 522 14.19 -7.04 -16.75
N SER A 523 13.22 -7.32 -15.87
CA SER A 523 11.81 -6.96 -16.07
C SER A 523 11.64 -5.44 -16.20
N VAL A 524 12.36 -4.65 -15.39
CA VAL A 524 12.36 -3.18 -15.46
C VAL A 524 12.98 -2.69 -16.78
N ILE A 525 14.10 -3.29 -17.22
CA ILE A 525 14.74 -2.91 -18.49
C ILE A 525 13.80 -3.20 -19.68
N TYR A 526 13.09 -4.33 -19.67
CA TYR A 526 12.10 -4.66 -20.69
C TYR A 526 10.95 -3.65 -20.73
N LEU A 527 10.40 -3.28 -19.57
CA LEU A 527 9.35 -2.26 -19.47
C LEU A 527 9.81 -0.90 -19.99
N ASN A 528 11.06 -0.52 -19.72
CA ASN A 528 11.64 0.74 -20.22
C ASN A 528 11.70 0.78 -21.75
N ARG A 529 12.06 -0.33 -22.40
CA ARG A 529 12.09 -0.41 -23.87
C ARG A 529 10.71 -0.17 -24.47
N LYS A 530 9.67 -0.81 -23.92
CA LYS A 530 8.27 -0.63 -24.37
C LYS A 530 7.74 0.77 -24.10
N TYR A 531 8.09 1.35 -22.95
CA TYR A 531 7.73 2.73 -22.61
C TYR A 531 8.33 3.73 -23.61
N ASN A 532 9.63 3.62 -23.89
CA ASN A 532 10.30 4.50 -24.85
C ASN A 532 9.74 4.35 -26.27
N GLN A 533 9.40 3.13 -26.68
CA GLN A 533 8.77 2.87 -27.99
C GLN A 533 7.41 3.56 -28.11
N SER A 534 6.59 3.54 -27.05
CA SER A 534 5.28 4.21 -27.02
C SER A 534 5.41 5.74 -27.09
N ILE A 535 6.39 6.32 -26.39
CA ILE A 535 6.67 7.77 -26.48
C ILE A 535 7.09 8.16 -27.91
N GLN A 536 8.01 7.40 -28.52
CA GLN A 536 8.49 7.70 -29.87
C GLN A 536 7.39 7.58 -30.93
N THR A 537 6.48 6.62 -30.76
CA THR A 537 5.42 6.34 -31.74
C THR A 537 4.15 7.16 -31.46
N SER A 538 4.06 7.84 -30.31
CA SER A 538 2.84 8.52 -29.82
C SER A 538 1.59 7.62 -29.84
N SER A 539 1.80 6.30 -29.73
CA SER A 539 0.74 5.29 -29.76
C SER A 539 0.69 4.54 -28.43
N PRO A 540 -0.49 3.99 -28.06
CA PRO A 540 -0.60 3.16 -26.87
C PRO A 540 0.36 1.96 -26.93
N ILE A 541 0.85 1.52 -25.77
CA ILE A 541 1.74 0.36 -25.69
C ILE A 541 1.06 -0.88 -26.28
N ASP A 542 1.69 -1.48 -27.29
CA ASP A 542 1.28 -2.77 -27.83
C ASP A 542 1.44 -3.85 -26.75
N LEU A 543 0.37 -4.61 -26.51
CA LEU A 543 0.27 -5.59 -25.43
C LEU A 543 1.14 -6.84 -25.66
N ASP A 544 1.86 -6.99 -26.79
CA ASP A 544 2.87 -8.04 -27.03
C ASP A 544 2.42 -9.42 -26.52
N LEU A 545 1.33 -9.90 -27.12
CA LEU A 545 0.67 -11.15 -26.73
C LEU A 545 1.59 -12.36 -27.03
N PHE A 546 1.68 -13.32 -26.11
CA PHE A 546 2.47 -14.54 -26.24
C PHE A 546 2.08 -15.37 -27.46
N SER A 547 0.79 -15.38 -27.82
CA SER A 547 0.36 -15.89 -29.11
C SER A 547 0.34 -14.72 -30.09
N GLY A 548 1.14 -14.78 -31.15
CA GLY A 548 1.15 -13.79 -32.23
C GLY A 548 -0.14 -13.77 -33.08
N LYS A 549 -1.32 -13.82 -32.46
CA LYS A 549 -2.59 -13.60 -33.16
C LYS A 549 -2.84 -12.11 -33.27
N LYS A 550 -2.42 -11.57 -34.42
CA LYS A 550 -3.09 -10.44 -35.08
C LYS A 550 -4.53 -10.85 -35.38
N ASP A 551 -5.42 -10.87 -34.39
CA ASP A 551 -6.86 -11.07 -34.64
C ASP A 551 -7.65 -10.26 -33.61
N LEU A 552 -7.55 -8.93 -33.67
CA LEU A 552 -8.56 -8.01 -33.13
C LEU A 552 -8.55 -6.74 -34.00
N GLU A 553 -9.12 -6.87 -35.20
CA GLU A 553 -9.83 -5.76 -35.86
C GLU A 553 -11.19 -5.52 -35.18
#